data_AF-A0A957FNF9-F1
#
_entry.id   AF-A0A957FNF9-F1
#
_cell.length_a   1.000
_cell.length_b   1.000
_cell.length_c   1.000
_cell.angle_alpha   90.00
_cell.angle_beta   90.00
_cell.angle_gamma   90.00
#
_symmetry.space_group_name_H-M   'P 1'
#
loop_
_entity.id
_entity.type
_entity.pdbx_description
1 polymer ?
#
loop_
_entity_poly.entity_id
_entity_poly.type
_entity_poly.pdbx_seq_one_letter_code
_entity_poly.pdbx_strand_id
1 'polypeptide(L)'
;APCTLHLAPCTLNPMFSRRRNNGISILFLLLGACGLISACTAVFLGVPLSIYRSVDVSSLPQPTAEELPSLPNGTDLIITGQLPLSLPESTQGLAVYYLETRPLVRSTDSGEMVSSSDSFERDALNQTEIPFLLSNGREVTVRLPQDVIFSNAERIKTDPVDNIEQQYVGFGRGQTIALEGRWEGNDRLTAATLHAGTAEDFVSGVQSAPGMLFVYSLLCGGLSLAILVVGGILRFLGR
;
A
#
# COMPACT_ATOMS: atom_id res chain seq x y z
N ALA A 1 19.78 -75.76 -5.73
CA ALA A 1 19.98 -75.87 -4.27
C ALA A 1 19.59 -74.54 -3.63
N PRO A 2 18.74 -74.55 -2.61
CA PRO A 2 17.96 -73.42 -2.11
C PRO A 2 18.60 -72.76 -0.88
N CYS A 3 18.09 -71.60 -0.47
CA CYS A 3 17.99 -71.14 0.94
C CYS A 3 17.23 -69.79 0.94
N THR A 4 15.91 -69.79 1.04
CA THR A 4 15.07 -69.73 2.27
C THR A 4 14.83 -68.33 2.82
N LEU A 5 13.56 -67.94 2.70
CA LEU A 5 12.80 -66.95 3.48
C LEU A 5 13.15 -66.91 4.97
N HIS A 6 13.17 -65.70 5.53
CA HIS A 6 12.61 -65.45 6.86
C HIS A 6 11.68 -64.23 6.81
N LEU A 7 10.38 -64.50 6.95
CA LEU A 7 9.37 -63.54 7.38
C LEU A 7 9.64 -63.15 8.84
N ALA A 8 9.43 -61.87 9.17
CA ALA A 8 8.45 -61.35 10.14
C ALA A 8 8.88 -59.93 10.61
N PRO A 9 8.06 -59.19 11.38
CA PRO A 9 7.42 -57.97 10.93
C PRO A 9 8.00 -56.74 11.63
N CYS A 10 8.39 -55.71 10.89
CA CYS A 10 8.59 -54.40 11.51
C CYS A 10 7.22 -53.83 11.87
N THR A 11 6.85 -54.08 13.12
CA THR A 11 5.78 -53.44 13.86
C THR A 11 5.65 -51.98 13.45
N LEU A 12 4.56 -51.65 12.75
CA LEU A 12 3.94 -50.34 12.81
C LEU A 12 3.72 -50.05 14.29
N ASN A 13 4.61 -49.26 14.86
CA ASN A 13 4.42 -48.67 16.16
C ASN A 13 3.56 -47.44 15.89
N PRO A 14 2.25 -47.42 16.22
CA PRO A 14 1.52 -46.18 16.28
C PRO A 14 2.05 -45.45 17.52
N MET A 15 3.19 -44.78 17.38
CA MET A 15 3.44 -43.59 18.18
C MET A 15 2.43 -42.54 17.71
N PHE A 16 1.17 -42.73 18.11
CA PHE A 16 0.32 -41.62 18.52
C PHE A 16 1.04 -40.94 19.69
N SER A 17 2.07 -40.18 19.33
CA SER A 17 2.59 -39.11 20.14
C SER A 17 1.40 -38.20 20.40
N ARG A 18 0.94 -38.27 21.64
CA ARG A 18 -0.07 -37.45 22.27
C ARG A 18 0.40 -35.99 22.20
N ARG A 19 0.31 -35.36 21.02
CA ARG A 19 0.57 -33.92 20.84
C ARG A 19 -0.54 -33.18 21.57
N ARG A 20 -0.21 -32.74 22.79
CA ARG A 20 -0.95 -31.81 23.65
C ARG A 20 -1.78 -30.82 22.83
N ASN A 21 -3.08 -30.79 23.09
CA ASN A 21 -4.06 -29.81 22.60
C ASN A 21 -3.73 -28.34 22.97
N ASN A 22 -2.64 -28.10 23.70
CA ASN A 22 -2.19 -26.77 24.13
C ASN A 22 -1.75 -25.84 22.98
N GLY A 23 -1.42 -26.38 21.80
CA GLY A 23 -0.95 -25.57 20.66
C GLY A 23 -2.03 -24.64 20.09
N ILE A 24 -3.27 -25.10 20.03
CA ILE A 24 -4.40 -24.35 19.43
C ILE A 24 -4.81 -23.18 20.33
N SER A 25 -4.88 -23.39 21.65
CA SER A 25 -5.20 -22.33 22.61
C SER A 25 -4.15 -21.22 22.63
N ILE A 26 -2.86 -21.58 22.58
CA ILE A 26 -1.77 -20.58 22.52
C ILE A 26 -1.83 -19.78 21.22
N LEU A 27 -2.11 -20.43 20.09
CA LEU A 27 -2.27 -19.76 18.80
C LEU A 27 -3.41 -18.72 18.84
N PHE A 28 -4.59 -19.08 19.37
CA PHE A 28 -5.70 -18.13 19.52
C PHE A 28 -5.35 -16.96 20.45
N LEU A 29 -4.66 -17.22 21.56
CA LEU A 29 -4.23 -16.15 22.46
C LEU A 29 -3.24 -15.19 21.79
N LEU A 30 -2.27 -15.71 21.03
CA LEU A 30 -1.31 -14.88 20.30
C LEU A 30 -1.98 -14.07 19.19
N LEU A 31 -2.86 -14.67 18.40
CA LEU A 31 -3.58 -13.98 17.32
C LEU A 31 -4.47 -12.86 17.88
N GLY A 32 -5.24 -13.16 18.92
CA GLY A 32 -6.12 -12.17 19.52
C GLY A 32 -5.34 -11.07 20.27
N ALA A 33 -4.20 -11.37 20.90
CA ALA A 33 -3.34 -10.33 21.47
C ALA A 33 -2.73 -9.43 20.39
N CYS A 34 -2.22 -10.02 19.30
CA CYS A 34 -1.61 -9.28 18.19
C CYS A 34 -2.63 -8.36 17.51
N GLY A 35 -3.84 -8.86 17.25
CA GLY A 35 -4.92 -8.07 16.67
C GLY A 35 -5.42 -6.96 17.60
N LEU A 36 -5.45 -7.18 18.92
CA LEU A 36 -5.79 -6.14 19.89
C LEU A 36 -4.72 -5.03 19.95
N ILE A 37 -3.44 -5.39 19.93
CA ILE A 37 -2.33 -4.43 19.89
C ILE A 37 -2.36 -3.62 18.59
N SER A 38 -2.60 -4.29 17.46
CA SER A 38 -2.73 -3.63 16.15
C SER A 38 -3.90 -2.64 16.13
N ALA A 39 -5.08 -3.06 16.63
CA ALA A 39 -6.25 -2.19 16.75
C ALA A 39 -6.00 -0.99 17.67
N CYS A 40 -5.37 -1.19 18.82
CA CYS A 40 -5.00 -0.10 19.73
C CYS A 40 -4.03 0.88 19.06
N THR A 41 -2.99 0.37 18.38
CA THR A 41 -2.04 1.21 17.64
C THR A 41 -2.74 2.05 16.58
N ALA A 42 -3.67 1.46 15.83
CA ALA A 42 -4.43 2.16 14.81
C ALA A 42 -5.37 3.22 15.41
N VAL A 43 -6.04 2.95 16.54
CA VAL A 43 -6.92 3.94 17.21
C VAL A 43 -6.12 5.07 17.87
N PHE A 44 -5.03 4.76 18.56
CA PHE A 44 -4.30 5.76 19.36
C PHE A 44 -3.24 6.52 18.58
N LEU A 45 -2.73 5.98 17.47
CA LEU A 45 -1.74 6.67 16.62
C LEU A 45 -2.29 6.92 15.22
N GLY A 46 -2.88 5.90 14.58
CA GLY A 46 -3.36 6.01 13.19
C GLY A 46 -4.48 7.03 13.02
N VAL A 47 -5.52 6.96 13.86
CA VAL A 47 -6.66 7.88 13.79
C VAL A 47 -6.21 9.33 14.04
N PRO A 48 -5.48 9.69 15.11
CA PRO A 48 -4.99 11.05 15.30
C PRO A 48 -4.14 11.58 14.14
N LEU A 49 -3.23 10.77 13.60
CA LEU A 49 -2.42 11.16 12.44
C LEU A 49 -3.28 11.42 11.20
N SER A 50 -4.28 10.57 10.95
CA SER A 50 -5.21 10.78 9.84
C SER A 50 -6.09 12.01 10.02
N ILE A 51 -6.51 12.32 11.26
CA ILE A 51 -7.26 13.55 11.56
C ILE A 51 -6.39 14.76 11.28
N TYR A 52 -5.15 14.78 11.79
CA TYR A 52 -4.21 15.87 11.53
C TYR A 52 -4.03 16.10 10.03
N ARG A 53 -3.82 15.02 9.27
CA ARG A 53 -3.69 15.09 7.82
C ARG A 53 -4.96 15.60 7.13
N SER A 54 -6.14 15.20 7.59
CA SER A 54 -7.41 15.69 7.04
C SER A 54 -7.61 17.18 7.26
N VAL A 55 -7.23 17.70 8.43
CA VAL A 55 -7.30 19.12 8.74
C VAL A 55 -6.31 19.89 7.88
N ASP A 56 -5.07 19.42 7.81
CA ASP A 56 -4.00 19.99 6.99
C ASP A 56 -4.43 20.13 5.52
N VAL A 57 -4.83 19.03 4.89
CA VAL A 57 -5.31 18.99 3.49
C VAL A 57 -6.54 19.87 3.28
N SER A 58 -7.49 19.88 4.22
CA SER A 58 -8.70 20.72 4.11
C SER A 58 -8.42 22.22 4.20
N SER A 59 -7.30 22.60 4.81
CA SER A 59 -6.88 23.98 4.97
C SER A 59 -6.09 24.52 3.78
N LEU A 60 -5.63 23.64 2.90
CA LEU A 60 -4.87 24.03 1.72
C LEU A 60 -5.77 24.77 0.71
N PRO A 61 -5.26 25.86 0.10
CA PRO A 61 -5.97 26.56 -0.95
C PRO A 61 -6.16 25.65 -2.17
N GLN A 62 -7.35 25.74 -2.77
CA GLN A 62 -7.72 25.06 -4.01
C GLN A 62 -7.94 26.09 -5.12
N PRO A 63 -6.87 26.77 -5.58
CA PRO A 63 -7.00 27.85 -6.55
C PRO A 63 -7.49 27.31 -7.90
N THR A 64 -8.24 28.15 -8.59
CA THR A 64 -8.48 27.94 -10.02
C THR A 64 -7.19 28.15 -10.82
N ALA A 65 -7.15 27.65 -12.05
CA ALA A 65 -5.99 27.81 -12.93
C ALA A 65 -5.62 29.28 -13.20
N GLU A 66 -6.61 30.18 -13.15
CA GLU A 66 -6.43 31.62 -13.35
C GLU A 66 -5.86 32.31 -12.11
N GLU A 67 -6.19 31.82 -10.91
CA GLU A 67 -5.71 32.37 -9.63
C GLU A 67 -4.29 31.90 -9.31
N LEU A 68 -3.85 30.77 -9.86
CA LEU A 68 -2.53 30.18 -9.57
C LEU A 68 -1.35 31.19 -9.68
N PRO A 69 -1.22 32.01 -10.73
CA PRO A 69 -0.11 32.97 -10.85
C PRO A 69 -0.16 34.13 -9.85
N SER A 70 -1.33 34.36 -9.21
CA SER A 70 -1.49 35.40 -8.20
C SER A 70 -1.03 34.96 -6.82
N LEU A 71 -0.79 33.65 -6.63
CA LEU A 71 -0.34 33.11 -5.35
C LEU A 71 1.12 33.47 -5.07
N PRO A 72 1.49 33.74 -3.82
CA PRO A 72 2.88 33.88 -3.41
C PRO A 72 3.69 32.61 -3.71
N ASN A 73 4.93 32.77 -4.14
CA ASN A 73 5.85 31.64 -4.27
C ASN A 73 6.04 30.98 -2.90
N GLY A 74 6.12 29.65 -2.88
CA GLY A 74 6.18 28.82 -1.68
C GLY A 74 4.82 28.43 -1.09
N THR A 75 3.71 28.80 -1.74
CA THR A 75 2.37 28.44 -1.27
C THR A 75 2.10 26.95 -1.50
N ASP A 76 1.80 26.22 -0.42
CA ASP A 76 1.30 24.84 -0.50
C ASP A 76 -0.18 24.87 -0.90
N LEU A 77 -0.58 24.00 -1.82
CA LEU A 77 -1.90 24.04 -2.46
C LEU A 77 -2.31 22.67 -2.98
N ILE A 78 -3.59 22.56 -3.37
CA ILE A 78 -4.11 21.43 -4.14
C ILE A 78 -4.72 21.96 -5.43
N ILE A 79 -4.32 21.43 -6.58
CA ILE A 79 -4.84 21.84 -7.88
C ILE A 79 -5.22 20.63 -8.72
N THR A 80 -6.28 20.78 -9.51
CA THR A 80 -6.69 19.77 -10.50
C THR A 80 -6.12 20.12 -11.86
N GLY A 81 -5.62 19.11 -12.56
CA GLY A 81 -5.22 19.21 -13.96
C GLY A 81 -5.18 17.84 -14.61
N GLN A 82 -4.54 17.77 -15.77
CA GLN A 82 -4.44 16.57 -16.58
C GLN A 82 -3.00 16.32 -16.98
N LEU A 83 -2.64 15.06 -17.09
CA LEU A 83 -1.41 14.67 -17.77
C LEU A 83 -1.58 14.91 -19.27
N PRO A 84 -0.72 15.72 -19.92
CA PRO A 84 -0.87 15.99 -21.35
C PRO A 84 -0.84 14.72 -22.21
N LEU A 85 -1.61 14.71 -23.30
CA LEU A 85 -1.58 13.63 -24.29
C LEU A 85 -0.24 13.55 -25.05
N SER A 86 0.56 14.63 -25.01
CA SER A 86 1.89 14.73 -25.59
C SER A 86 2.96 13.95 -24.81
N LEU A 87 2.70 13.56 -23.57
CA LEU A 87 3.64 12.77 -22.78
C LEU A 87 3.93 11.42 -23.47
N PRO A 88 5.19 10.93 -23.42
CA PRO A 88 5.51 9.61 -23.93
C PRO A 88 4.83 8.55 -23.06
N GLU A 89 4.18 7.61 -23.72
CA GLU A 89 3.59 6.45 -23.08
C GLU A 89 4.64 5.34 -22.99
N SER A 90 4.73 4.69 -21.84
CA SER A 90 5.51 3.45 -21.71
C SER A 90 4.83 2.31 -22.48
N THR A 91 5.54 1.20 -22.64
CA THR A 91 4.96 -0.05 -23.17
C THR A 91 3.79 -0.57 -22.34
N GLN A 92 3.62 -0.08 -21.11
CA GLN A 92 2.56 -0.45 -20.18
C GLN A 92 1.39 0.55 -20.17
N GLY A 93 1.35 1.55 -21.06
CA GLY A 93 0.24 2.51 -21.10
C GLY A 93 0.35 3.66 -20.09
N LEU A 94 1.39 3.65 -19.24
CA LEU A 94 1.62 4.69 -18.22
C LEU A 94 2.53 5.78 -18.75
N ALA A 95 2.19 7.03 -18.46
CA ALA A 95 2.93 8.24 -18.85
C ALA A 95 3.89 8.70 -17.75
N VAL A 96 3.44 8.65 -16.50
CA VAL A 96 4.20 9.05 -15.31
C VAL A 96 4.15 7.89 -14.35
N TYR A 97 5.31 7.31 -14.03
CA TYR A 97 5.38 6.11 -13.22
C TYR A 97 6.75 5.94 -12.55
N TYR A 98 6.76 5.12 -11.51
CA TYR A 98 7.98 4.51 -10.96
C TYR A 98 7.86 2.98 -11.02
N LEU A 99 9.00 2.31 -10.89
CA LEU A 99 9.06 0.85 -10.86
C LEU A 99 9.16 0.38 -9.41
N GLU A 100 8.40 -0.66 -9.07
CA GLU A 100 8.50 -1.37 -7.81
C GLU A 100 9.05 -2.77 -8.09
N THR A 101 10.10 -3.17 -7.38
CA THR A 101 10.74 -4.47 -7.56
C THR A 101 10.84 -5.25 -6.26
N ARG A 102 10.83 -6.58 -6.35
CA ARG A 102 11.17 -7.44 -5.22
C ARG A 102 11.83 -8.73 -5.67
N PRO A 103 12.82 -9.24 -4.91
CA PRO A 103 13.50 -10.48 -5.24
C PRO A 103 12.60 -11.69 -5.04
N LEU A 104 12.68 -12.63 -5.99
CA LEU A 104 12.11 -13.96 -5.91
C LEU A 104 13.22 -14.96 -5.59
N VAL A 105 12.92 -15.90 -4.70
CA VAL A 105 13.79 -17.02 -4.36
C VAL A 105 13.05 -18.32 -4.66
N ARG A 106 13.79 -19.33 -5.10
CA ARG A 106 13.22 -20.63 -5.36
C ARG A 106 12.86 -21.32 -4.04
N SER A 107 11.59 -21.64 -3.87
CA SER A 107 11.10 -22.43 -2.73
C SER A 107 11.74 -23.81 -2.72
N THR A 108 12.28 -24.21 -1.57
CA THR A 108 12.86 -25.55 -1.36
C THR A 108 11.81 -26.65 -1.41
N ASP A 109 10.54 -26.33 -1.12
CA ASP A 109 9.48 -27.31 -0.92
C ASP A 109 8.68 -27.56 -2.20
N SER A 110 8.36 -26.50 -2.95
CA SER A 110 7.58 -26.60 -4.20
C SER A 110 8.43 -26.49 -5.46
N GLY A 111 9.66 -26.01 -5.37
CA GLY A 111 10.49 -25.69 -6.52
C GLY A 111 10.02 -24.47 -7.33
N GLU A 112 8.92 -23.83 -6.92
CA GLU A 112 8.37 -22.60 -7.51
C GLU A 112 9.14 -21.36 -7.02
N MET A 113 9.07 -20.29 -7.81
CA MET A 113 9.61 -18.99 -7.40
C MET A 113 8.63 -18.32 -6.45
N VAL A 114 9.10 -17.96 -5.26
CA VAL A 114 8.32 -17.29 -4.22
C VAL A 114 9.07 -16.02 -3.82
N SER A 115 8.34 -14.94 -3.53
CA SER A 115 8.97 -13.71 -3.05
C SER A 115 9.73 -13.95 -1.76
N SER A 116 10.98 -13.49 -1.68
CA SER A 116 11.76 -13.51 -0.43
C SER A 116 11.51 -12.28 0.44
N SER A 117 10.78 -11.30 -0.08
CA SER A 117 10.37 -10.09 0.62
C SER A 117 8.85 -9.91 0.58
N ASP A 118 8.27 -9.48 1.70
CA ASP A 118 6.86 -9.11 1.78
C ASP A 118 6.60 -7.72 1.17
N SER A 119 7.64 -6.89 1.03
CA SER A 119 7.54 -5.53 0.49
C SER A 119 8.29 -5.37 -0.84
N PHE A 120 7.73 -4.54 -1.71
CA PHE A 120 8.43 -4.02 -2.87
C PHE A 120 9.36 -2.87 -2.48
N GLU A 121 10.50 -2.78 -3.16
CA GLU A 121 11.39 -1.64 -3.15
C GLU A 121 11.06 -0.72 -4.33
N ARG A 122 11.06 0.59 -4.10
CA ARG A 122 10.81 1.59 -5.14
C ARG A 122 12.14 1.92 -5.82
N ASP A 123 12.19 1.72 -7.13
CA ASP A 123 13.25 2.25 -7.98
C ASP A 123 13.00 3.72 -8.31
N ALA A 124 14.08 4.42 -8.66
CA ALA A 124 14.03 5.83 -8.99
C ALA A 124 13.05 6.12 -10.14
N LEU A 125 12.38 7.28 -10.04
CA LEU A 125 11.52 7.78 -11.11
C LEU A 125 12.33 7.98 -12.39
N ASN A 126 11.78 7.51 -13.51
CA ASN A 126 12.34 7.78 -14.83
C ASN A 126 12.20 9.26 -15.24
N GLN A 127 11.38 10.03 -14.53
CA GLN A 127 11.04 11.42 -14.83
C GLN A 127 11.12 12.26 -13.57
N THR A 128 11.85 13.36 -13.62
CA THR A 128 11.99 14.30 -12.50
C THR A 128 11.14 15.55 -12.66
N GLU A 129 10.70 15.84 -13.88
CA GLU A 129 9.80 16.94 -14.22
C GLU A 129 8.84 16.48 -15.31
N ILE A 130 7.57 16.88 -15.19
CA ILE A 130 6.51 16.54 -16.15
C ILE A 130 5.71 17.80 -16.49
N PRO A 131 5.22 17.94 -17.73
CA PRO A 131 4.21 18.93 -18.05
C PRO A 131 2.86 18.52 -17.42
N PHE A 132 2.08 19.52 -17.02
CA PHE A 132 0.79 19.36 -16.38
C PHE A 132 -0.19 20.39 -16.95
N LEU A 133 -1.28 19.90 -17.54
CA LEU A 133 -2.26 20.72 -18.21
C LEU A 133 -3.34 21.16 -17.23
N LEU A 134 -3.45 22.47 -16.99
CA LEU A 134 -4.50 23.03 -16.16
C LEU A 134 -5.84 23.10 -16.92
N SER A 135 -6.94 23.30 -16.19
CA SER A 135 -8.29 23.36 -16.75
C SER A 135 -8.51 24.49 -17.78
N ASN A 136 -7.72 25.56 -17.72
CA ASN A 136 -7.74 26.65 -18.69
C ASN A 136 -6.86 26.39 -19.94
N GLY A 137 -6.26 25.21 -20.05
CA GLY A 137 -5.38 24.83 -21.15
C GLY A 137 -3.93 25.34 -21.01
N ARG A 138 -3.58 26.04 -19.91
CA ARG A 138 -2.19 26.40 -19.62
C ARG A 138 -1.43 25.18 -19.15
N GLU A 139 -0.25 24.96 -19.72
CA GLU A 139 0.68 23.95 -19.26
C GLU A 139 1.62 24.54 -18.21
N VAL A 140 1.81 23.82 -17.11
CA VAL A 140 2.78 24.14 -16.06
C VAL A 140 3.72 22.96 -15.86
N THR A 141 4.95 23.22 -15.42
CA THR A 141 5.94 22.19 -15.15
C THR A 141 5.83 21.72 -13.70
N VAL A 142 5.62 20.43 -13.50
CA VAL A 142 5.58 19.80 -12.18
C VAL A 142 6.87 19.04 -11.95
N ARG A 143 7.62 19.41 -10.92
CA ARG A 143 8.75 18.65 -10.42
C ARG A 143 8.27 17.49 -9.55
N LEU A 144 8.88 16.33 -9.73
CA LEU A 144 8.63 15.09 -9.02
C LEU A 144 9.86 14.72 -8.17
N PRO A 145 9.84 15.03 -6.86
CA PRO A 145 10.82 14.50 -5.90
C PRO A 145 10.78 12.97 -5.81
N GLN A 146 11.84 12.35 -5.28
CA GLN A 146 11.90 10.89 -5.12
C GLN A 146 10.87 10.34 -4.12
N ASP A 147 10.50 11.16 -3.14
CA ASP A 147 9.52 10.87 -2.09
C ASP A 147 8.08 11.23 -2.47
N VAL A 148 7.83 11.64 -3.72
CA VAL A 148 6.47 11.92 -4.19
C VAL A 148 5.55 10.72 -4.02
N ILE A 149 4.34 10.97 -3.55
CA ILE A 149 3.33 9.93 -3.28
C ILE A 149 2.41 9.81 -4.49
N PHE A 150 2.29 8.59 -5.02
CA PHE A 150 1.31 8.24 -6.04
C PHE A 150 0.11 7.59 -5.35
N SER A 151 -0.94 8.39 -5.13
CA SER A 151 -2.19 7.95 -4.52
C SER A 151 -3.19 7.51 -5.59
N ASN A 152 -3.91 6.41 -5.34
CA ASN A 152 -4.88 5.85 -6.28
C ASN A 152 -4.29 5.60 -7.70
N ALA A 153 -2.99 5.30 -7.77
CA ALA A 153 -2.30 5.01 -9.02
C ALA A 153 -2.60 3.61 -9.53
N GLU A 154 -2.53 3.45 -10.85
CA GLU A 154 -2.64 2.16 -11.50
C GLU A 154 -1.38 1.33 -11.22
N ARG A 155 -1.56 0.02 -11.01
CA ARG A 155 -0.47 -0.93 -10.80
C ARG A 155 -0.53 -2.02 -11.86
N ILE A 156 0.52 -2.09 -12.68
CA ILE A 156 0.63 -3.05 -13.77
C ILE A 156 1.75 -4.03 -13.43
N LYS A 157 1.36 -5.27 -13.12
CA LYS A 157 2.30 -6.35 -12.86
C LYS A 157 2.86 -6.88 -14.17
N THR A 158 4.16 -7.14 -14.18
CA THR A 158 4.85 -7.73 -15.33
C THR A 158 5.40 -9.11 -14.98
N ASP A 159 5.69 -9.89 -16.01
CA ASP A 159 6.33 -11.19 -15.84
C ASP A 159 7.70 -11.01 -15.16
N PRO A 160 8.06 -11.90 -14.21
CA PRO A 160 9.33 -11.80 -13.54
C PRO A 160 10.51 -11.93 -14.52
N VAL A 161 11.51 -11.07 -14.36
CA VAL A 161 12.75 -11.10 -15.14
C VAL A 161 13.90 -11.38 -14.18
N ASP A 162 14.74 -12.36 -14.48
CA ASP A 162 15.92 -12.72 -13.67
C ASP A 162 15.62 -12.93 -12.17
N ASN A 163 14.49 -13.58 -11.87
CA ASN A 163 13.99 -13.81 -10.50
C ASN A 163 13.66 -12.52 -9.74
N ILE A 164 13.28 -11.45 -10.43
CA ILE A 164 12.78 -10.22 -9.85
C ILE A 164 11.34 -10.05 -10.30
N GLU A 165 10.42 -9.97 -9.35
CA GLU A 165 9.05 -9.54 -9.62
C GLU A 165 9.03 -8.02 -9.72
N GLN A 166 8.36 -7.51 -10.76
CA GLN A 166 8.33 -6.09 -11.08
C GLN A 166 6.89 -5.64 -11.30
N GLN A 167 6.56 -4.44 -10.84
CA GLN A 167 5.30 -3.78 -11.17
C GLN A 167 5.50 -2.30 -11.39
N TYR A 168 4.84 -1.77 -12.42
CA TYR A 168 4.83 -0.35 -12.72
C TYR A 168 3.68 0.32 -11.95
N VAL A 169 3.98 1.44 -11.29
CA VAL A 169 2.97 2.21 -10.54
C VAL A 169 2.92 3.62 -11.07
N GLY A 170 1.75 4.06 -11.54
CA GLY A 170 1.66 5.36 -12.19
C GLY A 170 0.30 5.75 -12.73
N PHE A 171 0.34 6.68 -13.68
CA PHE A 171 -0.82 7.31 -14.31
C PHE A 171 -0.70 7.34 -15.83
N GLY A 172 -1.83 7.24 -16.52
CA GLY A 172 -1.94 7.31 -17.98
C GLY A 172 -2.00 8.74 -18.51
N ARG A 173 -1.87 8.89 -19.84
CA ARG A 173 -2.01 10.21 -20.50
C ARG A 173 -3.46 10.67 -20.51
N GLY A 174 -3.68 11.98 -20.48
CA GLY A 174 -5.01 12.59 -20.42
C GLY A 174 -5.74 12.34 -19.10
N GLN A 175 -5.13 11.61 -18.16
CA GLN A 175 -5.74 11.30 -16.88
C GLN A 175 -5.85 12.58 -16.05
N THR A 176 -7.03 12.79 -15.46
CA THR A 176 -7.25 13.84 -14.47
C THR A 176 -6.54 13.48 -13.18
N ILE A 177 -5.69 14.40 -12.70
CA ILE A 177 -4.88 14.23 -11.51
C ILE A 177 -5.11 15.44 -10.59
N ALA A 178 -5.31 15.16 -9.31
CA ALA A 178 -5.16 16.13 -8.25
C ALA A 178 -3.71 16.15 -7.79
N LEU A 179 -3.11 17.33 -7.83
CA LEU A 179 -1.76 17.58 -7.37
C LEU A 179 -1.83 18.33 -6.05
N GLU A 180 -1.31 17.72 -5.00
CA GLU A 180 -0.95 18.40 -3.77
C GLU A 180 0.53 18.73 -3.84
N GLY A 181 0.88 19.99 -3.61
CA GLY A 181 2.28 20.41 -3.72
C GLY A 181 2.46 21.89 -3.48
N ARG A 182 3.63 22.38 -3.88
CA ARG A 182 4.06 23.75 -3.66
C ARG A 182 4.14 24.52 -4.96
N TRP A 183 3.55 25.71 -4.99
CA TRP A 183 3.73 26.69 -6.05
C TRP A 183 5.10 27.36 -5.93
N GLU A 184 5.94 27.21 -6.96
CA GLU A 184 7.28 27.81 -6.99
C GLU A 184 7.31 29.17 -7.73
N GLY A 185 6.21 29.52 -8.41
CA GLY A 185 6.17 30.63 -9.36
C GLY A 185 6.61 30.20 -10.76
N ASN A 186 6.49 31.11 -11.73
CA ASN A 186 6.97 30.92 -13.12
C ASN A 186 6.45 29.62 -13.78
N ASP A 187 5.16 29.35 -13.63
CA ASP A 187 4.50 28.14 -14.18
C ASP A 187 5.15 26.83 -13.72
N ARG A 188 5.64 26.80 -12.47
CA ARG A 188 6.30 25.64 -11.88
C ARG A 188 5.71 25.25 -10.53
N LEU A 189 5.52 23.95 -10.34
CA LEU A 189 5.03 23.31 -9.13
C LEU A 189 6.02 22.24 -8.68
N THR A 190 6.10 21.98 -7.38
CA THR A 190 6.77 20.79 -6.83
C THR A 190 5.70 19.90 -6.21
N ALA A 191 5.54 18.67 -6.72
CA ALA A 191 4.54 17.75 -6.20
C ALA A 191 4.99 17.09 -4.90
N ALA A 192 4.07 17.00 -3.94
CA ALA A 192 4.18 16.12 -2.77
C ALA A 192 3.34 14.85 -2.98
N THR A 193 2.12 15.02 -3.49
CA THR A 193 1.21 13.92 -3.81
C THR A 193 0.60 14.14 -5.20
N LEU A 194 0.55 13.07 -5.99
CA LEU A 194 -0.27 12.97 -7.19
C LEU A 194 -1.38 11.96 -6.92
N HIS A 195 -2.62 12.33 -7.20
CA HIS A 195 -3.79 11.49 -6.96
C HIS A 195 -4.65 11.39 -8.22
N ALA A 196 -4.99 10.16 -8.65
CA ALA A 196 -5.93 9.98 -9.75
C ALA A 196 -7.34 10.42 -9.35
N GLY A 197 -7.84 11.50 -9.97
CA GLY A 197 -9.12 12.12 -9.65
C GLY A 197 -9.02 13.64 -9.60
N THR A 198 -10.07 14.28 -9.10
CA THR A 198 -10.13 15.73 -8.87
C THR A 198 -9.61 16.12 -7.49
N ALA A 199 -9.34 17.41 -7.27
CA ALA A 199 -8.97 17.93 -5.95
C ALA A 199 -10.04 17.63 -4.90
N GLU A 200 -11.33 17.69 -5.28
CA GLU A 200 -12.45 17.36 -4.41
C GLU A 200 -12.43 15.87 -4.02
N ASP A 201 -12.19 14.97 -4.97
CA ASP A 201 -12.08 13.52 -4.71
C ASP A 201 -10.93 13.23 -3.72
N PHE A 202 -9.79 13.87 -3.93
CA PHE A 202 -8.63 13.73 -3.05
C PHE A 202 -8.93 14.22 -1.63
N VAL A 203 -9.46 15.43 -1.48
CA VAL A 203 -9.79 16.03 -0.18
C VAL A 203 -10.84 15.19 0.54
N SER A 204 -11.90 14.79 -0.15
CA SER A 204 -12.96 13.92 0.39
C SER A 204 -12.39 12.56 0.86
N GLY A 205 -11.50 11.97 0.05
CA GLY A 205 -10.79 10.74 0.40
C GLY A 205 -9.99 10.87 1.70
N VAL A 206 -9.17 11.91 1.82
CA VAL A 206 -8.37 12.16 3.02
C VAL A 206 -9.26 12.46 4.24
N GLN A 207 -10.35 13.20 4.06
CA GLN A 207 -11.29 13.52 5.15
C GLN A 207 -12.07 12.32 5.66
N SER A 208 -12.35 11.33 4.81
CA SER A 208 -13.03 10.10 5.21
C SER A 208 -12.11 9.08 5.90
N ALA A 209 -10.79 9.19 5.70
CA ALA A 209 -9.80 8.24 6.21
C ALA A 209 -9.85 8.00 7.73
N PRO A 210 -10.00 9.02 8.60
CA PRO A 210 -10.07 8.80 10.05
C PRO A 210 -11.26 7.93 10.47
N GLY A 211 -12.43 8.19 9.88
CA GLY A 211 -13.64 7.43 10.16
C GLY A 211 -13.49 5.97 9.75
N MET A 212 -12.94 5.73 8.55
CA MET A 212 -12.69 4.37 8.06
C MET A 212 -11.66 3.63 8.91
N LEU A 213 -10.54 4.27 9.26
CA LEU A 213 -9.52 3.68 10.13
C LEU A 213 -10.09 3.33 11.51
N PHE A 214 -10.90 4.21 12.10
CA PHE A 214 -11.54 3.95 13.38
C PHE A 214 -12.48 2.73 13.32
N VAL A 215 -13.35 2.67 12.32
CA VAL A 215 -14.29 1.55 12.14
C VAL A 215 -13.57 0.23 11.93
N TYR A 216 -12.57 0.18 11.04
CA TYR A 216 -11.78 -1.04 10.81
C TYR A 216 -11.02 -1.48 12.07
N SER A 217 -10.49 -0.52 12.83
CA SER A 217 -9.78 -0.82 14.06
C SER A 217 -10.72 -1.40 15.13
N LEU A 218 -11.94 -0.88 15.25
CA LEU A 218 -12.95 -1.44 16.16
C LEU A 218 -13.37 -2.85 15.75
N LEU A 219 -13.59 -3.10 14.45
CA LEU A 219 -13.94 -4.42 13.95
C LEU A 219 -12.82 -5.43 14.20
N CYS A 220 -11.58 -5.06 13.88
CA CYS A 220 -10.40 -5.89 14.12
C CYS A 220 -10.19 -6.15 15.62
N GLY A 221 -10.24 -5.11 16.46
CA GLY A 221 -10.10 -5.22 17.91
C GLY A 221 -11.20 -6.07 18.55
N GLY A 222 -12.45 -5.91 18.11
CA GLY A 222 -13.58 -6.70 18.57
C GLY A 222 -13.45 -8.20 18.22
N LEU A 223 -13.08 -8.52 16.98
CA LEU A 223 -12.82 -9.89 16.56
C LEU A 223 -11.66 -10.52 17.36
N SER A 224 -10.60 -9.75 17.57
CA SER A 224 -9.42 -10.17 18.32
C SER A 224 -9.72 -10.43 19.80
N LEU A 225 -10.57 -9.59 20.41
CA LEU A 225 -11.07 -9.80 21.76
C LEU A 225 -11.91 -11.08 21.86
N ALA A 226 -12.81 -11.33 20.91
CA ALA A 226 -13.60 -12.56 20.87
C ALA A 226 -12.70 -13.80 20.76
N ILE A 227 -11.68 -13.74 19.91
CA ILE A 227 -10.67 -14.80 19.78
C ILE A 227 -9.89 -15.00 21.08
N LEU A 228 -9.48 -13.93 21.77
CA LEU A 228 -8.82 -14.02 23.08
C LEU A 228 -9.71 -14.71 24.12
N VAL A 229 -10.99 -14.34 24.18
CA VAL A 229 -11.97 -14.93 25.10
C VAL A 229 -12.13 -16.42 24.81
N VAL A 230 -12.33 -16.80 23.54
CA VAL A 230 -12.43 -18.22 23.15
C VAL A 230 -11.14 -18.98 23.47
N GLY A 231 -9.98 -18.43 23.14
CA GLY A 231 -8.68 -19.03 23.45
C GLY A 231 -8.45 -19.21 24.96
N GLY A 232 -8.89 -18.25 25.77
CA GLY A 232 -8.87 -18.29 27.23
C GLY A 232 -9.83 -19.34 27.81
N ILE A 233 -11.06 -19.41 27.31
CA ILE A 233 -12.04 -20.43 27.69
C ILE A 233 -11.52 -21.83 27.32
N LEU A 234 -10.99 -22.02 26.11
CA LEU A 234 -10.39 -23.28 25.67
C LEU A 234 -9.19 -23.68 26.55
N ARG A 235 -8.37 -22.70 26.98
CA ARG A 235 -7.26 -22.93 27.93
C ARG A 235 -7.74 -23.33 29.33
N PHE A 236 -8.91 -22.85 29.73
CA PHE A 236 -9.48 -23.12 31.04
C PHE A 236 -10.21 -24.48 31.06
N LEU A 237 -10.94 -24.80 29.99
CA LEU A 237 -11.67 -26.07 29.84
C LEU A 237 -10.77 -27.25 29.44
N GLY A 238 -9.71 -26.99 28.68
CA GLY A 238 -8.67 -27.96 28.36
C GLY A 238 -7.39 -27.59 29.08
N ARG A 239 -6.87 -28.48 29.94
CA ARG A 239 -5.44 -28.49 30.25
C ARG A 239 -4.58 -28.43 28.99
#